data_AF-A0A965A4J9-F1
#
_entry.id   AF-A0A965A4J9-F1
#
_cell.length_a   1.000
_cell.length_b   1.000
_cell.length_c   1.000
_cell.angle_alpha   90.00
_cell.angle_beta   90.00
_cell.angle_gamma   90.00
#
_symmetry.space_group_name_H-M   'P 1'
#
loop_
_entity.id
_entity.type
_entity.pdbx_description
1 polymer ?
#
loop_
_entity_poly.entity_id
_entity_poly.type
_entity_poly.pdbx_seq_one_letter_code
_entity_poly.pdbx_strand_id
1 'polypeptide(L)' 'MAKTNNIVHQYFKKQLEGFKLLVKVNPIHFKGTEIMVPESGEVEMRDLEFDAEIFDDLKADGFKECTALEFNLYASGLAK' A
#
# COMPACT_ATOMS: atom_id res chain seq x y z
N MET A 1 -27.85 7.75 -13.29
CA MET A 1 -26.42 7.99 -13.56
C MET A 1 -25.65 7.49 -12.35
N ALA A 2 -24.89 6.41 -12.48
CA ALA A 2 -24.03 5.94 -11.41
C ALA A 2 -22.94 6.99 -11.20
N LYS A 3 -22.90 7.63 -10.02
CA LYS A 3 -21.75 8.46 -9.63
C LYS A 3 -20.58 7.50 -9.46
N THR A 4 -19.74 7.38 -10.47
CA THR A 4 -18.43 6.75 -10.32
C THR A 4 -17.65 7.66 -9.37
N ASN A 5 -17.64 7.33 -8.08
CA ASN A 5 -16.77 8.01 -7.14
C ASN A 5 -15.34 7.74 -7.61
N ASN A 6 -14.68 8.75 -8.18
CA ASN A 6 -13.27 8.69 -8.53
C ASN A 6 -12.46 8.76 -7.24
N ILE A 7 -12.36 7.62 -6.55
CA ILE A 7 -11.58 7.53 -5.31
C ILE A 7 -10.11 7.43 -5.68
N VAL A 8 -9.36 8.47 -5.33
CA VAL A 8 -7.90 8.47 -5.42
C VAL A 8 -7.36 7.73 -4.20
N HIS A 9 -6.76 6.57 -4.43
CA HIS A 9 -6.09 5.82 -3.37
C HIS A 9 -4.76 6.49 -3.03
N GLN A 10 -4.36 6.36 -1.77
CA GLN A 10 -3.06 6.81 -1.30
C GLN A 10 -2.12 5.61 -1.15
N TYR A 11 -0.84 5.83 -1.43
CA TYR A 11 0.14 4.76 -1.52
C TYR A 11 1.35 5.10 -0.66
N PHE A 12 1.80 4.12 0.10
CA PHE A 12 2.88 4.27 1.05
C PHE A 12 3.86 3.11 0.91
N LYS A 13 5.11 3.34 1.27
CA LYS A 13 6.15 2.31 1.31
C LYS A 13 7.08 2.48 2.50
N LYS A 14 7.64 1.37 2.96
CA LYS A 14 8.69 1.34 3.97
C LYS A 14 9.71 0.28 3.58
N GLN A 15 10.99 0.65 3.63
CA GLN A 15 12.09 -0.29 3.46
C GLN A 15 12.52 -0.76 4.84
N LEU A 16 12.60 -2.08 5.02
CA LEU A 16 13.09 -2.75 6.22
C LEU A 16 14.29 -3.63 5.84
N GLU A 17 14.99 -4.16 6.83
CA GLU A 17 16.09 -5.10 6.59
C GLU A 17 15.52 -6.43 6.05
N GLY A 18 15.84 -6.75 4.80
CA GLY A 18 15.46 -8.01 4.14
C GLY A 18 14.12 -8.01 3.39
N PHE A 19 13.30 -6.95 3.53
CA PHE A 19 12.03 -6.84 2.79
C PHE A 19 11.52 -5.39 2.68
N LYS A 20 10.60 -5.17 1.75
CA LYS A 20 9.88 -3.91 1.55
C LYS A 20 8.39 -4.10 1.80
N LEU A 21 7.77 -3.13 2.48
CA LEU A 21 6.31 -3.05 2.60
C LEU A 21 5.78 -1.95 1.70
N LEU A 22 4.67 -2.21 1.02
CA LEU A 22 3.89 -1.22 0.31
C LEU A 22 2.42 -1.31 0.74
N VAL A 23 1.79 -0.17 1.00
CA VAL A 23 0.40 -0.10 1.45
C VAL A 23 -0.38 0.80 0.51
N LYS A 24 -1.52 0.33 0.01
CA LYS A 24 -2.52 1.11 -0.72
C LYS A 24 -3.72 1.31 0.18
N VAL A 25 -4.09 2.55 0.47
CA VAL A 25 -5.25 2.90 1.33
C VAL A 25 -6.32 3.62 0.51
N ASN A 26 -7.57 3.18 0.64
CA ASN A 26 -8.74 3.92 0.20
C ASN A 26 -9.13 4.94 1.31
N PRO A 27 -8.98 6.26 1.09
CA PRO A 27 -9.18 7.26 2.14
C PRO A 27 -10.66 7.46 2.52
N ILE A 28 -11.61 6.89 1.77
CA ILE A 28 -13.05 7.05 2.02
C ILE A 28 -13.59 5.86 2.82
N HIS A 29 -13.13 4.65 2.50
CA HIS A 29 -13.62 3.41 3.11
C HIS A 29 -12.66 2.81 4.13
N PHE A 30 -11.45 3.37 4.26
CA PHE A 30 -10.37 2.83 5.10
C PHE A 30 -10.12 1.35 4.84
N LYS A 31 -10.19 0.94 3.57
CA LYS A 31 -9.80 -0.41 3.14
C LYS A 31 -8.60 -0.33 2.24
N GLY A 32 -7.78 -1.35 2.24
CA GLY A 32 -6.60 -1.35 1.41
C GLY A 32 -5.94 -2.69 1.25
N THR A 33 -4.80 -2.65 0.59
CA THR A 33 -3.99 -3.83 0.32
C THR A 33 -2.56 -3.51 0.74
N GLU A 34 -1.95 -4.42 1.48
CA GLU A 34 -0.52 -4.40 1.78
C GLU A 34 0.20 -5.47 0.97
N ILE A 35 1.39 -5.11 0.50
CA ILE A 35 2.32 -5.99 -0.20
C ILE A 35 3.60 -6.06 0.62
N MET A 36 4.01 -7.27 0.98
CA MET A 36 5.33 -7.57 1.49
C MET A 36 6.18 -8.14 0.35
N VAL A 37 7.32 -7.53 0.11
CA VAL A 37 8.27 -7.91 -0.94
C VAL A 37 9.59 -8.30 -0.25
N PRO A 38 9.78 -9.58 0.09
CA PRO A 38 11.04 -10.09 0.60
C PRO A 38 12.13 -10.07 -0.48
N GLU A 39 13.39 -9.92 -0.08
CA GLU A 39 14.53 -10.10 -0.99
C GLU A 39 14.65 -11.54 -1.52
N SER A 40 14.06 -12.52 -0.84
CA SER A 40 13.98 -13.93 -1.27
C SER A 40 13.05 -14.15 -2.46
N GLY A 41 12.16 -13.20 -2.75
CA GLY A 41 11.43 -13.10 -4.02
C GLY A 41 9.98 -13.58 -4.05
N GLU A 42 9.45 -14.18 -2.97
CA GLU A 42 8.02 -14.51 -2.91
C GLU A 42 7.24 -13.34 -2.28
N VAL A 43 6.48 -12.65 -3.12
CA VAL A 43 5.66 -11.49 -2.71
C VAL A 43 4.39 -11.97 -2.03
N GLU A 44 4.11 -11.45 -0.84
CA GLU A 44 2.87 -11.70 -0.11
C GLU A 44 1.95 -10.48 -0.20
N MET A 45 0.66 -10.72 -0.44
CA MET A 45 -0.35 -9.66 -0.50
C MET A 45 -1.50 -9.98 0.44
N ARG A 46 -1.97 -8.97 1.18
CA ARG A 46 -3.12 -9.09 2.09
C ARG A 46 -4.00 -7.86 2.03
N ASP A 47 -5.30 -8.07 2.09
CA ASP A 47 -6.26 -6.98 2.24
C ASP A 47 -6.47 -6.64 3.71
N LEU A 48 -6.59 -5.35 4.00
CA LEU A 48 -6.67 -4.79 5.35
C LEU A 48 -7.85 -3.82 5.45
N GLU A 49 -8.44 -3.79 6.63
CA GLU A 49 -9.34 -2.71 7.05
C GLU A 49 -8.62 -1.88 8.10
N PHE A 50 -8.74 -0.56 7.95
CA PHE A 50 -8.09 0.43 8.78
C PHE A 50 -9.15 1.30 9.46
N ASP A 51 -8.73 2.04 10.46
CA ASP A 51 -9.52 3.14 11.03
C ASP A 51 -9.08 4.48 10.43
N ALA A 52 -9.59 5.57 11.00
CA ALA A 52 -9.31 6.92 10.53
C ALA A 52 -7.89 7.40 10.85
N GLU A 53 -7.19 6.77 11.80
CA GLU A 53 -5.87 7.18 12.28
C GLU A 53 -4.73 6.60 11.42
N ILE A 54 -5.05 5.71 10.48
CA ILE A 54 -4.08 5.03 9.61
C ILE A 54 -3.03 5.93 8.96
N PHE A 55 -3.39 7.14 8.56
CA PHE A 55 -2.44 8.05 7.92
C PHE A 55 -1.41 8.59 8.90
N ASP A 56 -1.82 8.85 10.14
CA ASP A 56 -0.94 9.28 11.21
C ASP A 56 -0.08 8.11 11.70
N ASP A 57 -0.66 6.91 11.80
CA ASP A 57 0.06 5.68 12.15
C ASP A 57 1.15 5.35 11.12
N LEU A 58 0.81 5.33 9.82
CA LEU A 58 1.78 5.07 8.76
C LEU A 58 2.92 6.08 8.80
N LYS A 59 2.62 7.35 9.07
CA LYS A 59 3.62 8.41 9.20
C LYS A 59 4.49 8.22 10.44
N ALA A 60 3.90 7.89 11.59
CA ALA A 60 4.62 7.61 12.84
C ALA A 60 5.52 6.38 12.70
N ASP A 61 5.07 5.38 11.95
CA ASP A 61 5.82 4.19 11.59
C ASP A 61 6.93 4.46 10.55
N GLY A 62 7.02 5.67 10.01
CA GLY A 62 8.06 6.06 9.06
C GLY A 62 7.83 5.53 7.63
N PHE A 63 6.60 5.18 7.28
CA PHE A 63 6.24 5.01 5.88
C PHE A 63 6.37 6.33 5.12
N LYS A 64 6.74 6.21 3.85
CA LYS A 64 6.85 7.33 2.92
C LYS A 64 5.82 7.17 1.82
N GLU A 65 5.27 8.28 1.34
CA GLU A 65 4.40 8.26 0.18
C GLU A 65 5.14 7.68 -1.05
N CYS A 66 4.41 6.92 -1.85
CA CYS A 66 4.89 6.38 -3.11
C CYS A 66 3.84 6.53 -4.20
N THR A 67 4.17 6.09 -5.41
CA THR A 67 3.26 6.22 -6.55
C THR A 67 2.43 4.96 -6.73
N ALA A 68 1.23 5.13 -7.30
CA ALA A 68 0.41 4.00 -7.74
C ALA A 68 1.17 3.07 -8.70
N LEU A 69 2.04 3.64 -9.55
CA LEU A 69 2.87 2.87 -10.48
C LEU A 69 3.84 1.96 -9.73
N GLU A 70 4.55 2.49 -8.73
CA GLU A 70 5.48 1.70 -7.91
C GLU A 70 4.75 0.55 -7.22
N PHE A 71 3.61 0.81 -6.58
CA PHE A 71 2.78 -0.24 -5.97
C PHE A 71 2.38 -1.31 -6.99
N ASN A 72 1.87 -0.90 -8.16
CA ASN A 72 1.37 -1.82 -9.17
C ASN A 72 2.48 -2.69 -9.78
N LEU A 73 3.71 -2.20 -9.89
CA LEU A 73 4.84 -3.00 -10.37
C LEU A 73 5.12 -4.21 -9.46
N TYR A 74 5.04 -4.02 -8.15
CA TYR A 74 5.16 -5.12 -7.18
C TYR A 74 3.91 -6.01 -7.19
N ALA A 75 2.72 -5.40 -7.22
CA ALA A 75 1.44 -6.14 -7.25
C ALA A 75 1.31 -7.08 -8.47
N SER A 76 1.86 -6.66 -9.62
CA SER A 76 1.84 -7.46 -10.85
C SER A 76 3.03 -8.41 -11.00
N GLY A 77 3.96 -8.43 -10.03
CA GLY A 77 5.20 -9.20 -10.09
C GLY A 77 6.16 -8.76 -11.20
N LEU A 78 6.02 -7.53 -11.72
CA LEU A 78 6.91 -6.95 -12.72
C LEU A 78 8.20 -6.38 -12.09
N ALA A 79 8.12 -6.00 -10.81
CA ALA A 79 9.26 -5.70 -9.96
C ALA A 79 9.48 -6.83 -8.94
N LYS A 80 10.73 -7.04 -8.55
CA LYS A 80 11.17 -7.96 -7.51
C LYS A 80 12.00 -7.20 -6.48
#